data_AF-A0A3A4K8J3-F1
#
_entry.id   AF-A0A3A4K8J3-F1
#
_cell.length_a   1.000
_cell.length_b   1.000
_cell.length_c   1.000
_cell.angle_alpha   90.00
_cell.angle_beta   90.00
_cell.angle_gamma   90.00
#
_symmetry.space_group_name_H-M   'P 1'
#
loop_
_entity.id
_entity.type
_entity.pdbx_description
1 polymer ?
#
loop_
_entity_poly.entity_id
_entity_poly.type
_entity_poly.pdbx_seq_one_letter_code
_entity_poly.pdbx_strand_id
1 'polypeptide(L)'
;MREDGFIGRIEWAVAGRALPGQRVSGDRGVVLDAGGDSVLFAVLDGLGHGAPAADAADRAAQVLADNRAEPLDVLMVLCHRAMADTRGAAVSLALFEAGDTVRWLGVGNVESRVLTLGPGGLTVRATVLLTAGIVGYRLPQNLQPQTIPVRPGDLLLMATDGIVPESADGIDLSRSTAEITAEILARHAKDTDDALVLAARHRGGTATPP
;
A
#
# COMPACT_ATOMS: atom_id res chain seq x y z
N MET A 1 12.92 3.71 -6.89
CA MET A 1 11.69 4.46 -7.28
C MET A 1 11.31 5.36 -6.13
N ARG A 2 10.94 6.61 -6.42
CA ARG A 2 10.33 7.54 -5.46
C ARG A 2 9.30 8.36 -6.22
N GLU A 3 8.08 8.36 -5.72
CA GLU A 3 6.95 9.11 -6.27
C GLU A 3 6.17 9.68 -5.10
N ASP A 4 5.64 10.88 -5.24
CA ASP A 4 4.85 11.55 -4.21
C ASP A 4 3.89 12.55 -4.84
N GLY A 5 2.87 12.93 -4.10
CA GLY A 5 1.90 13.90 -4.56
C GLY A 5 0.67 14.02 -3.68
N PHE A 6 -0.36 14.60 -4.27
CA PHE A 6 -1.65 14.82 -3.64
C PHE A 6 -2.77 14.37 -4.57
N ILE A 7 -3.78 13.70 -4.02
CA ILE A 7 -5.09 13.49 -4.67
C ILE A 7 -6.14 14.01 -3.71
N GLY A 8 -6.80 15.10 -4.08
CA GLY A 8 -7.70 15.83 -3.19
C GLY A 8 -6.99 16.24 -1.89
N ARG A 9 -7.45 15.69 -0.76
CA ARG A 9 -6.91 15.96 0.59
C ARG A 9 -5.89 14.92 1.07
N ILE A 10 -5.57 13.94 0.24
CA ILE A 10 -4.66 12.87 0.61
C ILE A 10 -3.28 13.20 0.06
N GLU A 11 -2.34 13.45 0.96
CA GLU A 11 -0.91 13.46 0.65
C GLU A 11 -0.43 12.01 0.59
N TRP A 12 0.36 11.64 -0.41
CA TRP A 12 0.89 10.30 -0.53
C TRP A 12 2.34 10.29 -1.02
N ALA A 13 3.05 9.22 -0.69
CA ALA A 13 4.36 8.92 -1.24
C ALA A 13 4.59 7.41 -1.33
N VAL A 14 5.39 7.01 -2.31
CA VAL A 14 5.88 5.65 -2.53
C VAL A 14 7.40 5.72 -2.64
N ALA A 15 8.09 4.89 -1.87
CA ALA A 15 9.53 4.70 -2.00
C ALA A 15 9.82 3.21 -2.09
N GLY A 16 10.64 2.81 -3.06
CA GLY A 16 11.03 1.41 -3.20
C GLY A 16 12.35 1.21 -3.93
N ARG A 17 12.96 0.04 -3.72
CA ARG A 17 14.18 -0.39 -4.40
C ARG A 17 14.06 -1.85 -4.82
N ALA A 18 14.74 -2.19 -5.91
CA ALA A 18 14.93 -3.57 -6.28
C ALA A 18 15.94 -4.25 -5.34
N LEU A 19 15.82 -5.58 -5.21
CA LEU A 19 16.83 -6.45 -4.62
C LEU A 19 18.22 -6.09 -5.19
N PRO A 20 19.27 -5.93 -4.36
CA PRO A 20 20.61 -5.67 -4.85
C PRO A 20 21.05 -6.67 -5.94
N GLY A 21 21.44 -6.14 -7.10
CA GLY A 21 21.81 -6.94 -8.28
C GLY A 21 20.66 -7.21 -9.25
N GLN A 22 19.40 -6.96 -8.88
CA GLN A 22 18.28 -6.93 -9.82
C GLN A 22 18.14 -5.56 -10.46
N ARG A 23 17.71 -5.55 -11.73
CA ARG A 23 17.45 -4.32 -12.49
C ARG A 23 16.03 -3.77 -12.28
N VAL A 24 15.11 -4.65 -11.91
CA VAL A 24 13.67 -4.37 -11.79
C VAL A 24 13.20 -5.00 -10.49
N SER A 25 12.36 -4.29 -9.75
CA SER A 25 11.76 -4.79 -8.52
C SER A 25 10.50 -5.60 -8.82
N GLY A 26 10.28 -6.68 -8.06
CA GLY A 26 9.01 -7.40 -8.02
C GLY A 26 7.90 -6.64 -7.30
N ASP A 27 8.25 -5.63 -6.51
CA ASP A 27 7.30 -4.82 -5.75
C ASP A 27 6.71 -3.68 -6.60
N ARG A 28 5.41 -3.40 -6.38
CA ARG A 28 4.72 -2.29 -7.04
C ARG A 28 3.82 -1.53 -6.07
N GLY A 29 3.99 -0.20 -6.03
CA GLY A 29 3.04 0.73 -5.41
C GLY A 29 2.11 1.32 -6.47
N VAL A 30 0.83 1.45 -6.15
CA VAL A 30 -0.19 2.02 -7.03
C VAL A 30 -1.01 3.04 -6.26
N VAL A 31 -1.19 4.22 -6.84
CA VAL A 31 -2.00 5.30 -6.29
C VAL A 31 -2.93 5.82 -7.39
N LEU A 32 -4.24 5.73 -7.17
CA LEU A 32 -5.26 6.03 -8.19
C LEU A 32 -6.39 6.88 -7.61
N ASP A 33 -6.79 7.91 -8.33
CA ASP A 33 -8.04 8.64 -8.07
C ASP A 33 -9.22 7.75 -8.47
N ALA A 34 -9.97 7.29 -7.48
CA ALA A 34 -11.13 6.41 -7.64
C ALA A 34 -12.44 7.20 -7.86
N GLY A 35 -12.37 8.54 -7.90
CA GLY A 35 -13.52 9.43 -8.02
C GLY A 35 -14.27 9.63 -6.69
N GLY A 36 -15.14 10.63 -6.65
CA GLY A 36 -15.95 10.92 -5.45
C GLY A 36 -15.12 11.17 -4.19
N ASP A 37 -14.03 11.93 -4.33
CA ASP A 37 -13.04 12.20 -3.27
C ASP A 37 -12.42 10.94 -2.64
N SER A 38 -12.40 9.82 -3.39
CA SER A 38 -11.82 8.56 -2.95
C SER A 38 -10.50 8.26 -3.65
N VAL A 39 -9.55 7.69 -2.91
CA VAL A 39 -8.22 7.36 -3.41
C VAL A 39 -7.92 5.90 -3.13
N LEU A 40 -7.61 5.15 -4.18
CA LEU A 40 -7.23 3.75 -4.11
C LEU A 40 -5.70 3.64 -4.05
N PHE A 41 -5.23 3.01 -2.99
CA PHE A 41 -3.85 2.61 -2.77
C PHE A 41 -3.74 1.10 -2.92
N ALA A 42 -2.67 0.64 -3.57
CA ALA A 42 -2.29 -0.76 -3.55
C ALA A 42 -0.79 -0.92 -3.40
N VAL A 43 -0.40 -1.96 -2.68
CA VAL A 43 0.97 -2.47 -2.67
C VAL A 43 0.91 -3.94 -3.06
N LEU A 44 1.73 -4.30 -4.04
CA LEU A 44 1.87 -5.63 -4.59
C LEU A 44 3.32 -6.09 -4.39
N ASP A 45 3.48 -7.32 -3.93
CA ASP A 45 4.75 -8.03 -3.77
C ASP A 45 4.68 -9.27 -4.66
N GLY A 46 5.29 -9.17 -5.85
CA GLY A 46 5.31 -10.24 -6.84
C GLY A 46 6.21 -11.39 -6.38
N LEU A 47 5.76 -12.64 -6.52
CA LEU A 47 6.50 -13.78 -5.94
C LEU A 47 7.93 -13.93 -6.51
N GLY A 48 8.91 -13.87 -5.60
CA GLY A 48 10.33 -13.87 -5.93
C GLY A 48 10.80 -12.47 -6.34
N HIS A 49 11.78 -12.38 -7.25
CA HIS A 49 12.35 -11.10 -7.62
C HIS A 49 12.60 -10.97 -9.13
N GLY A 50 12.85 -9.74 -9.58
CA GLY A 50 13.19 -9.42 -10.96
C GLY A 50 11.99 -9.43 -11.91
N ALA A 51 12.27 -9.48 -13.22
CA ALA A 51 11.24 -9.29 -14.26
C ALA A 51 10.01 -10.21 -14.16
N PRO A 52 10.11 -11.51 -13.78
CA PRO A 52 8.91 -12.35 -13.66
C PRO A 52 7.99 -11.98 -12.49
N ALA A 53 8.56 -11.46 -11.39
CA ALA A 53 7.77 -10.93 -10.27
C ALA A 53 7.12 -9.60 -10.67
N ALA A 54 7.88 -8.74 -11.34
CA ALA A 54 7.38 -7.48 -11.87
C ALA A 54 6.23 -7.64 -12.86
N ASP A 55 6.27 -8.63 -13.77
CA ASP A 55 5.16 -8.91 -14.72
C ASP A 55 3.85 -9.22 -14.00
N ALA A 56 3.90 -9.97 -12.89
CA ALA A 56 2.71 -10.22 -12.08
C ALA A 56 2.15 -8.92 -11.48
N ALA A 57 3.01 -8.15 -10.81
CA ALA A 57 2.63 -6.91 -10.16
C ALA A 57 2.13 -5.84 -11.15
N ASP A 58 2.77 -5.70 -12.31
CA ASP A 58 2.39 -4.74 -13.35
C ASP A 58 1.04 -5.10 -14.01
N ARG A 59 0.75 -6.39 -14.22
CA ARG A 59 -0.58 -6.82 -14.74
C ARG A 59 -1.71 -6.49 -13.77
N ALA A 60 -1.51 -6.74 -12.48
CA ALA A 60 -2.49 -6.36 -11.48
C ALA A 60 -2.61 -4.84 -11.36
N ALA A 61 -1.51 -4.09 -11.43
CA ALA A 61 -1.55 -2.62 -11.46
C ALA A 61 -2.38 -2.07 -12.63
N GLN A 62 -2.26 -2.67 -13.82
CA GLN A 62 -3.08 -2.30 -14.98
C GLN A 62 -4.57 -2.57 -14.74
N VAL A 63 -4.92 -3.74 -14.19
CA VAL A 63 -6.30 -4.07 -13.82
C VAL A 63 -6.88 -3.07 -12.83
N LEU A 64 -6.10 -2.70 -11.80
CA LEU A 64 -6.52 -1.69 -10.82
C LEU A 64 -6.79 -0.34 -11.50
N ALA A 65 -5.92 0.10 -12.41
CA ALA A 65 -6.09 1.36 -13.13
C ALA A 65 -7.38 1.38 -13.96
N ASP A 66 -7.67 0.29 -14.66
CA ASP A 66 -8.83 0.15 -15.55
C ASP A 66 -10.16 0.01 -14.78
N ASN A 67 -10.11 -0.51 -13.55
CA ASN A 67 -11.31 -0.86 -12.75
C ASN A 67 -11.38 -0.13 -11.40
N ARG A 68 -10.63 0.95 -11.19
CA ARG A 68 -10.41 1.63 -9.89
C ARG A 68 -11.65 2.02 -9.07
N ALA A 69 -12.83 2.06 -9.69
CA ALA A 69 -14.10 2.35 -9.02
C ALA A 69 -14.84 1.10 -8.48
N GLU A 70 -14.35 -0.10 -8.80
CA GLU A 70 -14.95 -1.36 -8.34
C GLU A 70 -14.70 -1.62 -6.84
N PRO A 71 -15.54 -2.42 -6.17
CA PRO A 71 -15.30 -2.85 -4.80
C PRO A 71 -13.95 -3.60 -4.62
N LEU A 72 -13.30 -3.46 -3.46
CA LEU A 72 -11.98 -4.05 -3.21
C LEU A 72 -11.92 -5.57 -3.39
N ASP A 73 -12.97 -6.28 -2.98
CA ASP A 73 -13.12 -7.73 -3.17
C ASP A 73 -13.24 -8.09 -4.66
N VAL A 74 -13.96 -7.29 -5.45
CA VAL A 74 -14.03 -7.43 -6.91
C VAL A 74 -12.67 -7.16 -7.55
N LEU A 75 -12.00 -6.07 -7.18
CA LEU A 75 -10.64 -5.74 -7.64
C LEU A 75 -9.66 -6.88 -7.35
N MET A 76 -9.71 -7.44 -6.15
CA MET A 76 -8.86 -8.57 -5.76
C MET A 76 -9.10 -9.81 -6.65
N VAL A 77 -10.36 -10.11 -6.99
CA VAL A 77 -10.70 -11.20 -7.91
C VAL A 77 -10.23 -10.91 -9.34
N LEU A 78 -10.35 -9.67 -9.82
CA LEU A 78 -9.87 -9.26 -11.14
C LEU A 78 -8.34 -9.38 -11.22
N CYS A 79 -7.62 -8.90 -10.21
CA CYS A 79 -6.17 -9.07 -10.10
C CYS A 79 -5.79 -10.56 -10.09
N HIS A 80 -6.51 -11.40 -9.35
CA HIS A 80 -6.26 -12.84 -9.33
C HIS A 80 -6.37 -13.47 -10.72
N ARG A 81 -7.40 -13.11 -11.50
CA ARG A 81 -7.57 -13.62 -12.86
C ARG A 81 -6.47 -13.15 -13.81
N ALA A 82 -6.09 -11.87 -13.73
CA ALA A 82 -5.05 -11.31 -14.60
C ALA A 82 -3.65 -11.87 -14.32
N MET A 83 -3.41 -12.33 -13.10
CA MET A 83 -2.15 -12.93 -12.68
C MET A 83 -2.10 -14.46 -12.80
N ALA A 84 -3.15 -15.12 -13.32
CA ALA A 84 -3.27 -16.59 -13.32
C ALA A 84 -2.09 -17.33 -14.00
N ASP A 85 -1.51 -16.74 -15.05
CA ASP A 85 -0.38 -17.31 -15.80
C ASP A 85 0.98 -16.66 -15.42
N THR A 86 1.06 -16.09 -14.23
CA THR A 86 2.26 -15.41 -13.71
C THR A 86 2.75 -16.12 -12.44
N ARG A 87 3.75 -15.54 -11.77
CA ARG A 87 4.14 -16.00 -10.42
C ARG A 87 3.09 -15.69 -9.35
N GLY A 88 2.17 -14.78 -9.63
CA GLY A 88 1.26 -14.22 -8.65
C GLY A 88 1.94 -13.22 -7.72
N ALA A 89 1.18 -12.69 -6.78
CA ALA A 89 1.64 -11.69 -5.83
C ALA A 89 0.89 -11.79 -4.50
N ALA A 90 1.51 -11.31 -3.43
CA ALA A 90 0.78 -10.80 -2.29
C ALA A 90 0.30 -9.37 -2.59
N VAL A 91 -0.91 -9.04 -2.14
CA VAL A 91 -1.57 -7.78 -2.49
C VAL A 91 -2.32 -7.25 -1.29
N SER A 92 -2.08 -5.98 -0.96
CA SER A 92 -2.94 -5.21 -0.07
C SER A 92 -3.51 -4.01 -0.80
N LEU A 93 -4.83 -3.84 -0.68
CA LEU A 93 -5.61 -2.74 -1.22
C LEU A 93 -6.14 -1.89 -0.07
N ALA A 94 -6.12 -0.57 -0.23
CA ALA A 94 -6.74 0.37 0.70
C ALA A 94 -7.42 1.51 -0.07
N LEU A 95 -8.71 1.69 0.15
CA LEU A 95 -9.52 2.77 -0.40
C LEU A 95 -9.78 3.78 0.71
N PHE A 96 -9.18 4.97 0.59
CA PHE A 96 -9.61 6.13 1.36
C PHE A 96 -10.90 6.66 0.73
N GLU A 97 -11.95 6.79 1.52
CA GLU A 97 -13.26 7.26 1.09
C GLU A 97 -13.54 8.67 1.66
N ALA A 98 -14.42 9.41 1.01
CA ALA A 98 -14.79 10.78 1.41
C ALA A 98 -15.37 10.88 2.84
N GLY A 99 -15.88 9.77 3.39
CA GLY A 99 -16.47 9.69 4.73
C GLY A 99 -15.46 9.60 5.89
N ASP A 100 -14.20 9.99 5.66
CA ASP A 100 -13.10 9.79 6.61
C ASP A 100 -12.98 8.31 7.05
N THR A 101 -13.10 7.40 6.09
CA THR A 101 -12.94 5.96 6.29
C THR A 101 -11.86 5.40 5.38
N VAL A 102 -11.16 4.37 5.86
CA VAL A 102 -10.34 3.51 5.03
C VAL A 102 -10.99 2.14 5.00
N ARG A 103 -11.34 1.68 3.81
CA ARG A 103 -11.70 0.30 3.55
C ARG A 103 -10.48 -0.41 3.00
N TRP A 104 -10.15 -1.58 3.48
CA TRP A 104 -8.96 -2.30 3.03
C TRP A 104 -9.18 -3.80 2.92
N LEU A 105 -8.34 -4.47 2.13
CA LEU A 105 -8.37 -5.91 1.92
C LEU A 105 -6.96 -6.37 1.56
N GLY A 106 -6.44 -7.39 2.26
CA GLY A 106 -5.11 -7.93 2.01
C GLY A 106 -5.09 -9.45 1.89
N VAL A 107 -4.33 -9.95 0.92
CA VAL A 107 -4.03 -11.36 0.71
C VAL A 107 -2.52 -11.54 0.63
N GLY A 108 -1.95 -12.39 1.49
CA GLY A 108 -0.51 -12.62 1.57
C GLY A 108 0.15 -11.91 2.76
N ASN A 109 1.29 -11.28 2.52
CA ASN A 109 2.22 -10.73 3.53
C ASN A 109 2.44 -9.21 3.42
N VAL A 110 1.77 -8.50 2.50
CA VAL A 110 1.90 -7.04 2.38
C VAL A 110 1.19 -6.36 3.54
N GLU A 111 1.95 -5.83 4.50
CA GLU A 111 1.40 -5.23 5.70
C GLU A 111 0.78 -3.86 5.42
N SER A 112 -0.23 -3.51 6.21
CA SER A 112 -0.91 -2.23 6.13
C SER A 112 -1.45 -1.84 7.50
N ARG A 113 -1.14 -0.61 7.94
CA ARG A 113 -1.49 -0.11 9.27
C ARG A 113 -1.85 1.37 9.22
N VAL A 114 -2.76 1.80 10.08
CA VAL A 114 -3.03 3.22 10.33
C VAL A 114 -2.35 3.62 11.63
N LEU A 115 -1.53 4.66 11.56
CA LEU A 115 -0.87 5.29 12.69
C LEU A 115 -1.59 6.59 13.05
N THR A 116 -1.73 6.85 14.34
CA THR A 116 -2.42 8.04 14.86
C THR A 116 -1.66 8.62 16.05
N LEU A 117 -1.69 9.94 16.19
CA LEU A 117 -1.11 10.63 17.35
C LEU A 117 -2.11 10.61 18.51
N GLY A 118 -1.79 9.85 19.56
CA GLY A 118 -2.55 9.78 20.80
C GLY A 118 -1.93 10.63 21.92
N PRO A 119 -2.54 10.67 23.11
CA PRO A 119 -2.04 11.42 24.27
C PRO A 119 -0.63 11.01 24.72
N GLY A 120 -0.24 9.76 24.46
CA GLY A 120 1.07 9.20 24.79
C GLY A 120 2.08 9.18 23.64
N GLY A 121 1.77 9.82 22.51
CA GLY A 121 2.60 9.79 21.31
C GLY A 121 2.00 8.96 20.17
N LEU A 122 2.84 8.53 19.24
CA LEU A 122 2.40 7.80 18.05
C LEU A 122 1.95 6.38 18.43
N THR A 123 0.81 5.94 17.88
CA THR A 123 0.24 4.62 18.18
C THR A 123 -0.33 3.98 16.92
N VAL A 124 -0.36 2.64 16.90
CA VAL A 124 -1.06 1.88 15.85
C VAL A 124 -2.54 1.88 16.17
N ARG A 125 -3.33 2.53 15.32
CA ARG A 125 -4.79 2.59 15.45
C ARG A 125 -5.45 1.30 14.98
N ALA A 126 -4.96 0.75 13.88
CA ALA A 126 -5.47 -0.46 13.27
C ALA A 126 -4.42 -1.07 12.35
N THR A 127 -4.47 -2.39 12.19
CA THR A 127 -3.67 -3.17 11.24
C THR A 127 -4.62 -4.04 10.43
N VAL A 128 -4.36 -4.16 9.12
CA VAL A 128 -5.11 -5.05 8.24
C VAL A 128 -4.99 -6.50 8.71
N LEU A 129 -6.11 -7.21 8.78
CA LEU A 129 -6.07 -8.67 8.88
C LEU A 129 -5.80 -9.27 7.50
N LEU A 130 -4.56 -9.72 7.29
CA LEU A 130 -4.15 -10.37 6.05
C LEU A 130 -4.71 -11.78 5.99
N THR A 131 -5.32 -12.14 4.85
CA THR A 131 -5.77 -13.51 4.61
C THR A 131 -4.67 -14.31 3.91
N ALA A 132 -4.39 -15.52 4.38
CA ALA A 132 -3.40 -16.38 3.75
C ALA A 132 -3.82 -16.75 2.31
N GLY A 133 -2.93 -16.52 1.35
CA GLY A 133 -3.16 -16.81 -0.06
C GLY A 133 -2.12 -16.15 -0.96
N ILE A 134 -2.21 -16.47 -2.25
CA ILE A 134 -1.39 -15.86 -3.31
C ILE A 134 -2.35 -15.44 -4.42
N VAL A 135 -2.43 -14.16 -4.70
CA VAL A 135 -3.24 -13.62 -5.80
C VAL A 135 -2.58 -14.06 -7.11
N GLY A 136 -3.35 -14.57 -8.08
CA GLY A 136 -2.81 -15.28 -9.25
C GLY A 136 -2.62 -16.79 -9.09
N TYR A 137 -2.66 -17.36 -7.88
CA TYR A 137 -2.46 -18.80 -7.68
C TYR A 137 -3.50 -19.46 -6.77
N ARG A 138 -3.63 -18.99 -5.52
CA ARG A 138 -4.59 -19.51 -4.55
C ARG A 138 -5.23 -18.35 -3.80
N LEU A 139 -6.36 -17.87 -4.34
CA LEU A 139 -7.16 -16.84 -3.71
C LEU A 139 -8.12 -17.45 -2.67
N PRO A 140 -8.22 -16.90 -1.46
CA PRO A 140 -9.22 -17.33 -0.49
C PRO A 140 -10.65 -17.06 -1.01
N GLN A 141 -11.58 -17.96 -0.71
CA GLN A 141 -12.96 -17.88 -1.20
C GLN A 141 -13.79 -16.77 -0.54
N ASN A 142 -13.44 -16.39 0.69
CA ASN A 142 -14.16 -15.38 1.46
C ASN A 142 -13.26 -14.16 1.65
N LEU A 143 -13.35 -13.21 0.73
CA LEU A 143 -12.70 -11.91 0.83
C LEU A 143 -13.61 -10.96 1.59
N GLN A 144 -13.15 -10.46 2.74
CA GLN A 144 -13.92 -9.54 3.57
C GLN A 144 -13.14 -8.24 3.74
N PRO A 145 -13.45 -7.20 2.96
CA PRO A 145 -12.91 -5.89 3.21
C PRO A 145 -13.29 -5.42 4.62
N GLN A 146 -12.34 -4.82 5.32
CA GLN A 146 -12.58 -4.24 6.63
C GLN A 146 -12.59 -2.72 6.50
N THR A 147 -13.46 -2.06 7.24
CA THR A 147 -13.58 -0.60 7.24
C THR A 147 -13.22 -0.06 8.62
N ILE A 148 -12.35 0.94 8.63
CA ILE A 148 -12.00 1.69 9.84
C ILE A 148 -12.24 3.18 9.61
N PRO A 149 -12.71 3.91 10.63
CA PRO A 149 -12.65 5.37 10.61
C PRO A 149 -11.19 5.82 10.62
N VAL A 150 -10.87 6.91 9.93
CA VAL A 150 -9.60 7.65 9.96
C VAL A 150 -9.87 9.10 10.36
N ARG A 151 -8.83 9.82 10.80
CA ARG A 151 -8.92 11.23 11.18
C ARG A 151 -7.92 12.05 10.36
N PRO A 152 -8.16 13.36 10.16
CA PRO A 152 -7.10 14.26 9.71
C PRO A 152 -5.83 14.08 10.55
N GLY A 153 -4.70 13.90 9.88
CA GLY A 153 -3.40 13.60 10.48
C GLY A 153 -3.05 12.12 10.60
N ASP A 154 -4.03 11.20 10.53
CA ASP A 154 -3.76 9.76 10.53
C ASP A 154 -2.96 9.38 9.26
N LEU A 155 -1.99 8.48 9.44
CA LEU A 155 -1.11 7.98 8.39
C LEU A 155 -1.43 6.52 8.10
N LEU A 156 -1.89 6.21 6.90
CA LEU A 156 -1.83 4.86 6.35
C LEU A 156 -0.38 4.59 5.93
N LEU A 157 0.18 3.49 6.41
CA LEU A 157 1.48 2.97 6.01
C LEU A 157 1.31 1.53 5.52
N MET A 158 1.75 1.26 4.30
CA MET A 158 1.75 -0.05 3.67
C MET A 158 3.19 -0.43 3.32
N ALA A 159 3.58 -1.68 3.55
CA ALA A 159 4.95 -2.13 3.31
C ALA A 159 4.98 -3.60 2.88
N THR A 160 5.91 -3.91 1.96
CA THR A 160 6.24 -5.29 1.60
C THR A 160 7.14 -5.91 2.68
N ASP A 161 7.29 -7.23 2.66
CA ASP A 161 8.09 -7.92 3.68
C ASP A 161 9.60 -7.67 3.53
N GLY A 162 10.03 -7.07 2.42
CA GLY A 162 11.35 -6.47 2.24
C GLY A 162 11.67 -5.31 3.19
N ILE A 163 10.65 -4.73 3.83
CA ILE A 163 10.82 -3.74 4.89
C ILE A 163 10.75 -4.46 6.24
N VAL A 164 11.80 -4.31 7.06
CA VAL A 164 11.75 -4.76 8.46
C VAL A 164 10.66 -3.98 9.18
N PRO A 165 9.70 -4.64 9.86
CA PRO A 165 8.64 -3.93 10.57
C PRO A 165 9.20 -2.96 11.59
N GLU A 166 8.97 -1.66 11.36
CA GLU A 166 9.36 -0.62 12.30
C GLU A 166 8.35 -0.55 13.46
N SER A 167 8.80 -0.40 14.70
CA SER A 167 7.91 -0.04 15.80
C SER A 167 7.30 1.34 15.53
N ALA A 168 6.05 1.57 15.94
CA ALA A 168 5.40 2.86 15.70
C ALA A 168 6.19 4.06 16.27
N ASP A 169 7.09 3.84 17.24
CA ASP A 169 7.87 4.88 17.90
C ASP A 169 8.91 5.59 17.01
N GLY A 170 9.26 5.03 15.85
CA GLY A 170 10.28 5.58 14.94
C GLY A 170 9.79 6.63 13.95
N ILE A 171 8.46 6.79 13.79
CA ILE A 171 7.88 7.61 12.73
C ILE A 171 7.47 8.98 13.28
N ASP A 172 7.96 10.05 12.66
CA ASP A 172 7.56 11.43 12.97
C ASP A 172 6.43 11.89 12.03
N LEU A 173 5.19 11.92 12.54
CA LEU A 173 4.01 12.38 11.80
C LEU A 173 4.04 13.88 11.46
N SER A 174 4.99 14.68 11.95
CA SER A 174 5.14 16.08 11.53
C SER A 174 5.78 16.21 10.15
N ARG A 175 6.57 15.22 9.71
CA ARG A 175 7.30 15.21 8.43
C ARG A 175 6.39 14.90 7.25
N SER A 176 6.83 15.21 6.03
CA SER A 176 6.10 14.83 4.81
C SER A 176 6.06 13.32 4.61
N THR A 177 5.06 12.81 3.86
CA THR A 177 4.98 11.38 3.52
C THR A 177 6.20 10.92 2.71
N ALA A 178 6.73 11.78 1.84
CA ALA A 178 7.95 11.53 1.08
C ALA A 178 9.17 11.35 1.97
N GLU A 179 9.32 12.20 3.00
CA GLU A 179 10.40 12.06 3.98
C GLU A 179 10.27 10.78 4.81
N ILE A 180 9.05 10.47 5.29
CA ILE A 180 8.78 9.27 6.09
C ILE A 180 9.11 8.02 5.28
N THR A 181 8.61 7.90 4.05
CA THR A 181 8.87 6.74 3.19
C THR A 181 10.35 6.62 2.82
N ALA A 182 11.03 7.73 2.53
CA ALA A 182 12.46 7.73 2.24
C ALA A 182 13.31 7.29 3.44
N GLU A 183 12.96 7.72 4.66
CA GLU A 183 13.63 7.32 5.89
C GLU A 183 13.41 5.84 6.22
N ILE A 184 12.17 5.36 6.11
CA ILE A 184 11.83 3.95 6.32
C ILE A 184 12.61 3.07 5.35
N LEU A 185 12.58 3.40 4.06
CA LEU A 185 13.31 2.64 3.05
C LEU A 185 14.82 2.63 3.33
N ALA A 186 15.40 3.77 3.75
CA ALA A 186 16.84 3.87 4.00
C ALA A 186 17.30 3.08 5.24
N ARG A 187 16.45 2.95 6.27
CA ARG A 187 16.81 2.31 7.54
C ARG A 187 16.40 0.84 7.63
N HIS A 188 15.28 0.49 7.01
CA HIS A 188 14.60 -0.79 7.27
C HIS A 188 14.48 -1.69 6.05
N ALA A 189 14.91 -1.25 4.86
CA ALA A 189 14.91 -2.13 3.69
C ALA A 189 15.99 -3.22 3.80
N LYS A 190 15.60 -4.47 3.66
CA LYS A 190 16.50 -5.62 3.61
C LYS A 190 17.33 -5.61 2.34
N ASP A 191 18.55 -6.14 2.41
CA ASP A 191 19.41 -6.37 1.23
C ASP A 191 19.16 -7.74 0.57
N THR A 192 18.23 -8.52 1.13
CA THR A 192 17.89 -9.86 0.67
C THR A 192 16.57 -9.93 -0.09
N ASP A 193 15.88 -8.80 -0.26
CA ASP A 193 14.62 -8.75 -0.98
C ASP A 193 14.40 -7.43 -1.75
N ASP A 194 13.39 -7.45 -2.61
CA ASP A 194 12.73 -6.24 -3.08
C ASP A 194 12.08 -5.51 -1.89
N ALA A 195 12.06 -4.17 -1.89
CA ALA A 195 11.53 -3.43 -0.76
C ALA A 195 10.74 -2.21 -1.20
N LEU A 196 9.50 -2.10 -0.72
CA LEU A 196 8.61 -1.00 -1.02
C LEU A 196 7.80 -0.57 0.20
N VAL A 197 7.68 0.75 0.36
CA VAL A 197 6.82 1.39 1.35
C VAL A 197 5.96 2.46 0.68
N LEU A 198 4.68 2.49 1.04
CA LEU A 198 3.71 3.49 0.63
C LEU A 198 3.13 4.14 1.87
N ALA A 199 3.09 5.46 1.89
CA ALA A 199 2.44 6.24 2.94
C ALA A 199 1.36 7.15 2.35
N ALA A 200 0.22 7.25 3.03
CA ALA A 200 -0.86 8.17 2.69
C ALA A 200 -1.39 8.85 3.96
N ARG A 201 -1.59 10.16 3.92
CA ARG A 201 -2.05 10.95 5.07
C ARG A 201 -3.23 11.83 4.68
N HIS A 202 -4.30 11.74 5.47
CA HIS A 202 -5.42 12.66 5.34
C HIS A 202 -5.05 14.02 5.91
N ARG A 203 -4.89 15.05 5.06
CA ARG A 203 -4.51 16.40 5.50
C ARG A 203 -5.70 17.24 6.01
N GLY A 204 -6.92 16.70 5.98
CA GLY A 204 -8.11 17.44 6.36
C GLY A 204 -8.48 18.52 5.35
N GLY A 205 -9.51 19.31 5.69
CA GLY A 205 -9.88 20.50 4.91
C GLY A 205 -8.94 21.68 5.23
N THR A 206 -8.35 22.23 4.15
CA THR A 206 -7.45 23.40 4.07
C THR A 206 -5.98 23.20 4.48
N ALA A 207 -5.12 23.03 3.48
CA ALA A 207 -4.00 23.94 3.23
C ALA A 207 -3.50 23.72 1.80
N THR A 208 -3.83 24.66 0.90
CA THR A 208 -2.99 24.92 -0.26
C THR A 208 -1.61 25.27 0.29
N PRO A 209 -0.52 24.57 -0.09
CA PRO A 209 0.81 24.99 0.33
C PRO A 209 1.11 26.39 -0.25
N PRO A 210 1.88 27.23 0.44
CA PRO A 210 2.29 28.55 -0.06
C PRO A 210 3.13 28.44 -1.35
#